data_AF-A0A2V9P1Z3-F1
#
_entry.id   AF-A0A2V9P1Z3-F1
#
_cell.length_a   1.000
_cell.length_b   1.000
_cell.length_c   1.000
_cell.angle_alpha   90.00
_cell.angle_beta   90.00
_cell.angle_gamma   90.00
#
_symmetry.space_group_name_H-M   'P 1'
#
loop_
_entity.id
_entity.type
_entity.pdbx_description
1 polymer ?
#
loop_
_entity_poly.entity_id
_entity_poly.type
_entity_poly.pdbx_seq_one_letter_code
_entity_poly.pdbx_strand_id
1 'polypeptide(L)'
;MILRLCRHARRISAPDCYRWGFRARFFSYCRSPTPGGGHFFDVGANYGLLSFGLAPKFSERVRFHLFEPNRRLVSAIRRSAELYPKMQITVNADAVSDHNGVVQFAIDEEQSGASHICPENGVPFPSISLDDYLKKNALPEVTLLKLDVEGHELTALRGAAEALQSHAIKAVYLEYFEKWLRRIQPPEHLLWLRSLF
;
A
#
# COMPACT_ATOMS: atom_id res chain seq x y z
N MET A 1 1.98 0.43 -18.09
CA MET A 1 2.02 0.40 -16.62
C MET A 1 3.47 0.20 -16.15
N ILE A 2 3.96 0.93 -15.15
CA ILE A 2 5.34 0.77 -14.62
C ILE A 2 5.29 -0.02 -13.30
N LEU A 3 5.80 -1.25 -13.30
CA LEU A 3 5.95 -2.08 -12.09
C LEU A 3 7.39 -2.01 -11.57
N ARG A 4 7.58 -1.64 -10.29
CA ARG A 4 8.88 -1.75 -9.62
C ARG A 4 8.79 -2.65 -8.38
N LEU A 5 9.63 -3.68 -8.38
CA LEU A 5 9.81 -4.62 -7.28
C LEU A 5 11.06 -4.23 -6.49
N CYS A 6 10.91 -3.92 -5.20
CA CYS A 6 12.05 -3.76 -4.29
C CYS A 6 12.28 -5.08 -3.52
N ARG A 7 13.34 -5.80 -3.88
CA ARG A 7 13.70 -7.09 -3.28
C ARG A 7 14.67 -6.91 -2.11
N HIS A 8 14.40 -7.58 -1.00
CA HIS A 8 15.34 -7.73 0.11
C HIS A 8 16.29 -8.91 -0.17
N ALA A 9 17.59 -8.65 -0.37
CA ALA A 9 18.59 -9.71 -0.62
C ALA A 9 19.05 -10.36 0.69
N ARG A 10 19.21 -11.69 0.70
CA ARG A 10 19.75 -12.47 1.84
C ARG A 10 21.26 -12.31 1.92
N ARG A 11 21.78 -12.15 3.13
CA ARG A 11 23.19 -11.98 3.55
C ARG A 11 23.72 -10.54 3.42
N ILE A 12 23.66 -9.81 4.53
CA ILE A 12 24.77 -9.10 5.22
C ILE A 12 24.23 -8.65 6.59
N SER A 13 25.08 -8.77 7.60
CA SER A 13 24.87 -8.67 9.05
C SER A 13 24.56 -7.26 9.60
N ALA A 14 23.35 -6.74 9.38
CA ALA A 14 22.81 -5.63 10.15
C ALA A 14 21.27 -5.64 10.11
N PRO A 15 20.55 -5.84 11.23
CA PRO A 15 19.09 -6.00 11.23
C PRO A 15 18.30 -4.76 10.77
N ASP A 16 18.86 -3.55 10.92
CA ASP A 16 18.05 -2.33 10.88
C ASP A 16 18.18 -1.50 9.59
N CYS A 17 19.20 -1.70 8.75
CA CYS A 17 19.49 -0.79 7.64
C CYS A 17 18.53 -0.93 6.44
N TYR A 18 17.85 -2.05 6.27
CA TYR A 18 17.20 -2.36 5.01
C TYR A 18 15.77 -1.84 4.88
N ARG A 19 15.04 -1.74 5.99
CA ARG A 19 13.68 -1.16 6.01
C ARG A 19 13.70 0.33 5.62
N TRP A 20 14.81 1.01 5.88
CA TRP A 20 15.06 2.38 5.42
C TRP A 20 15.28 2.47 3.91
N GLY A 21 15.76 1.42 3.24
CA GLY A 21 16.04 1.45 1.80
C GLY A 21 14.79 1.60 0.93
N PHE A 22 13.71 0.88 1.26
CA PHE A 22 12.42 0.99 0.55
C PHE A 22 11.84 2.41 0.69
N ARG A 23 11.81 2.93 1.92
CA ARG A 23 11.28 4.27 2.24
C ARG A 23 12.16 5.40 1.69
N ALA A 24 13.48 5.28 1.78
CA ALA A 24 14.40 6.29 1.26
C ALA A 24 14.37 6.40 -0.27
N ARG A 25 14.25 5.25 -0.97
CA ARG A 25 14.18 5.24 -2.43
C ARG A 25 12.81 5.68 -2.97
N PHE A 26 11.73 5.46 -2.22
CA PHE A 26 10.38 5.84 -2.62
C PHE A 26 10.30 7.29 -3.13
N PHE A 27 10.82 8.26 -2.37
CA PHE A 27 10.74 9.69 -2.73
C PHE A 27 11.49 10.04 -4.02
N SER A 28 12.51 9.27 -4.40
CA SER A 28 13.18 9.45 -5.68
C SER A 28 12.32 8.98 -6.85
N TYR A 29 11.53 7.91 -6.64
CA TYR A 29 10.66 7.33 -7.66
C TYR A 29 9.37 8.12 -7.88
N CYS A 30 8.83 8.75 -6.84
CA CYS A 30 7.60 9.55 -6.97
C CYS A 30 7.73 10.74 -7.93
N ARG A 31 8.95 11.20 -8.24
CA ARG A 31 9.16 12.36 -9.13
C ARG A 31 8.68 12.14 -10.57
N SER A 32 8.66 10.90 -11.06
CA SER A 32 8.32 10.58 -12.44
C SER A 32 6.81 10.39 -12.70
N PRO A 33 6.04 9.66 -11.86
CA PRO A 33 4.64 9.41 -12.13
C PRO A 33 3.70 10.54 -11.68
N THR A 34 4.09 11.42 -10.73
CA THR A 34 3.17 12.45 -10.16
C THR A 34 3.31 13.91 -10.66
N PRO A 35 4.03 14.28 -11.74
CA PRO A 35 4.28 15.70 -12.04
C PRO A 35 3.02 16.49 -12.42
N GLY A 36 2.00 15.83 -12.97
CA GLY A 36 0.70 16.43 -13.33
C GLY A 36 -0.35 16.42 -12.22
N GLY A 37 -0.07 15.79 -11.07
CA GLY A 37 -1.08 15.47 -10.06
C GLY A 37 -1.69 14.08 -10.22
N GLY A 38 -2.87 13.86 -9.63
CA GLY A 38 -3.64 12.62 -9.75
C GLY A 38 -3.88 11.92 -8.40
N HIS A 39 -4.04 10.60 -8.41
CA HIS A 39 -4.37 9.81 -7.21
C HIS A 39 -3.18 8.98 -6.73
N PHE A 40 -2.80 9.16 -5.46
CA PHE A 40 -1.80 8.32 -4.80
C PHE A 40 -2.47 7.43 -3.76
N PHE A 41 -2.32 6.13 -3.93
CA PHE A 41 -2.85 5.12 -3.01
C PHE A 41 -1.70 4.60 -2.15
N ASP A 42 -1.77 4.83 -0.84
CA ASP A 42 -0.80 4.36 0.16
C ASP A 42 -1.43 3.22 0.95
N VAL A 43 -1.22 1.99 0.49
CA VAL A 43 -1.78 0.79 1.13
C VAL A 43 -0.80 0.25 2.16
N GLY A 44 -1.29 0.03 3.39
CA GLY A 44 -0.47 -0.19 4.56
C GLY A 44 0.23 1.10 4.97
N ALA A 45 -0.54 2.18 5.11
CA ALA A 45 -0.01 3.51 5.33
C ALA A 45 0.75 3.65 6.67
N ASN A 46 0.46 2.81 7.67
CA ASN A 46 1.02 2.87 9.01
C ASN A 46 0.83 4.30 9.59
N TYR A 47 1.88 5.00 10.03
CA TYR A 47 1.77 6.41 10.46
C TYR A 47 1.64 7.44 9.31
N GLY A 48 1.48 7.00 8.06
CA GLY A 48 1.36 7.87 6.88
C GLY A 48 2.68 8.52 6.43
N LEU A 49 3.83 7.99 6.87
CA LEU A 49 5.16 8.59 6.65
C LEU A 49 5.42 8.97 5.18
N LEU A 50 5.09 8.07 4.24
CA LEU A 50 5.33 8.31 2.81
C LEU A 50 4.40 9.37 2.26
N SER A 51 3.11 9.28 2.60
CA SER A 51 2.09 10.28 2.23
C SER A 51 2.43 11.69 2.74
N PHE A 52 2.73 11.84 4.03
CA PHE A 52 3.09 13.14 4.61
C PHE A 52 4.45 13.65 4.12
N GLY A 53 5.41 12.76 3.82
CA GLY A 53 6.67 13.14 3.20
C GLY A 53 6.53 13.67 1.77
N LEU A 54 5.47 13.27 1.05
CA LEU A 54 5.13 13.78 -0.28
C LEU A 54 4.32 15.07 -0.24
N ALA A 55 3.54 15.29 0.83
CA ALA A 55 2.61 16.41 0.93
C ALA A 55 3.25 17.79 0.64
N PRO A 56 4.44 18.16 1.17
CA PRO A 56 5.03 19.48 0.90
C PRO A 56 5.27 19.80 -0.57
N LYS A 57 5.41 18.78 -1.42
CA LYS A 57 5.69 18.95 -2.86
C LYS A 57 4.45 18.79 -3.74
N PHE A 58 3.44 18.06 -3.26
CA PHE A 58 2.37 17.56 -4.11
C PHE A 58 0.95 17.78 -3.56
N SER A 59 0.80 18.35 -2.36
CA SER A 59 -0.49 18.47 -1.65
C SER A 59 -1.62 19.10 -2.49
N GLU A 60 -1.29 20.06 -3.35
CA GLU A 60 -2.28 20.79 -4.15
C GLU A 60 -2.67 20.05 -5.45
N ARG A 61 -1.90 19.04 -5.86
CA ARG A 61 -2.09 18.34 -7.15
C ARG A 61 -2.43 16.86 -6.99
N VAL A 62 -2.05 16.26 -5.86
CA VAL A 62 -2.26 14.84 -5.58
C VAL A 62 -3.35 14.68 -4.53
N ARG A 63 -4.28 13.77 -4.82
CA ARG A 63 -5.27 13.26 -3.87
C ARG A 63 -4.72 11.99 -3.25
N PHE A 64 -4.57 12.01 -1.94
CA PHE A 64 -3.97 10.94 -1.15
C PHE A 64 -5.06 10.04 -0.59
N HIS A 65 -4.98 8.75 -0.86
CA HIS A 65 -5.88 7.74 -0.33
C HIS A 65 -5.04 6.76 0.51
N LEU A 66 -5.12 6.89 1.84
CA LEU A 66 -4.36 6.05 2.77
C LEU A 66 -5.25 4.92 3.24
N PHE A 67 -4.74 3.69 3.22
CA PHE A 67 -5.44 2.51 3.73
C PHE A 67 -4.65 1.93 4.90
N GLU A 68 -5.28 1.90 6.08
CA GLU A 68 -4.70 1.40 7.31
C GLU A 68 -5.82 0.86 8.22
N PRO A 69 -5.90 -0.46 8.46
CA PRO A 69 -6.94 -1.02 9.31
C PRO A 69 -6.74 -0.68 10.80
N ASN A 70 -5.49 -0.54 11.28
CA ASN A 70 -5.23 -0.34 12.70
C ASN A 70 -5.77 1.02 13.19
N ARG A 71 -6.85 1.00 13.98
CA ARG A 71 -7.55 2.19 14.47
C ARG A 71 -6.67 3.18 15.24
N ARG A 72 -5.62 2.69 15.93
CA ARG A 72 -4.66 3.56 16.63
C ARG A 72 -3.86 4.37 15.61
N LEU A 73 -3.41 3.74 14.54
CA LEU A 73 -2.68 4.39 13.44
C LEU A 73 -3.60 5.30 12.63
N VAL A 74 -4.85 4.89 12.34
CA VAL A 74 -5.84 5.76 11.69
C VAL A 74 -6.04 7.07 12.46
N SER A 75 -6.18 6.98 13.78
CA SER A 75 -6.29 8.16 14.64
C SER A 75 -5.03 9.04 14.56
N ALA A 76 -3.85 8.43 14.53
CA ALA A 76 -2.59 9.16 14.37
C ALA A 76 -2.49 9.85 13.00
N ILE A 77 -2.81 9.17 11.90
CA ILE A 77 -2.84 9.73 10.55
C ILE A 77 -3.80 10.93 10.50
N ARG A 78 -5.01 10.81 11.05
CA ARG A 78 -5.99 11.90 11.06
C ARG A 78 -5.47 13.12 11.81
N ARG A 79 -4.84 12.93 12.96
CA ARG A 79 -4.20 14.02 13.71
C ARG A 79 -3.03 14.65 12.93
N SER A 80 -2.22 13.84 12.25
CA SER A 80 -1.17 14.37 11.38
C SER A 80 -1.74 15.16 10.21
N ALA A 81 -2.87 14.75 9.64
CA ALA A 81 -3.52 15.46 8.53
C ALA A 81 -3.97 16.88 8.90
N GLU A 82 -4.31 17.15 10.16
CA GLU A 82 -4.63 18.50 10.65
C GLU A 82 -3.47 19.49 10.47
N LEU A 83 -2.22 19.00 10.42
CA LEU A 83 -1.03 19.81 10.19
C LEU A 83 -0.81 20.16 8.72
N TYR A 84 -1.58 19.56 7.80
CA TYR A 84 -1.45 19.73 6.35
C TYR A 84 -2.79 20.17 5.72
N PRO A 85 -3.29 21.39 6.00
CA PRO A 85 -4.63 21.84 5.59
C PRO A 85 -4.82 21.90 4.06
N LYS A 86 -3.73 21.96 3.28
CA LYS A 86 -3.76 21.96 1.82
C LYS A 86 -3.77 20.56 1.20
N MET A 87 -3.51 19.52 2.00
CA MET A 87 -3.41 18.15 1.52
C MET A 87 -4.80 17.56 1.35
N GLN A 88 -5.12 17.13 0.13
CA GLN A 88 -6.34 16.41 -0.15
C GLN A 88 -6.17 14.94 0.27
N ILE A 89 -6.62 14.59 1.47
CA ILE A 89 -6.40 13.27 2.07
C ILE A 89 -7.72 12.56 2.42
N THR A 90 -7.80 11.29 2.05
CA THR A 90 -8.85 10.36 2.48
C THR A 90 -8.20 9.23 3.27
N VAL A 91 -8.67 8.99 4.49
CA VAL A 91 -8.14 7.93 5.37
C VAL A 91 -9.17 6.81 5.49
N ASN A 92 -8.85 5.66 4.92
CA ASN A 92 -9.69 4.47 4.89
C ASN A 92 -9.24 3.51 6.00
N ALA A 93 -10.17 3.11 6.87
CA ALA A 93 -9.91 2.23 8.01
C ALA A 93 -10.16 0.76 7.66
N ASP A 94 -9.85 0.39 6.41
CA ASP A 94 -10.11 -0.90 5.80
C ASP A 94 -8.79 -1.57 5.42
N ALA A 95 -8.72 -2.88 5.59
CA ALA A 95 -7.62 -3.68 5.07
C ALA A 95 -7.85 -3.93 3.56
N VAL A 96 -6.85 -3.65 2.73
CA VAL A 96 -6.97 -3.93 1.29
C VAL A 96 -6.74 -5.42 1.04
N SER A 97 -7.70 -6.06 0.37
CA SER A 97 -7.66 -7.49 0.01
C SER A 97 -8.26 -7.70 -1.39
N ASP A 98 -8.44 -8.95 -1.77
CA ASP A 98 -9.11 -9.39 -3.01
C ASP A 98 -10.65 -9.35 -2.95
N HIS A 99 -11.25 -8.99 -1.82
CA HIS A 99 -12.70 -8.96 -1.65
C HIS A 99 -13.12 -7.95 -0.56
N ASN A 100 -14.37 -7.48 -0.68
CA ASN A 100 -15.03 -6.74 0.39
C ASN A 100 -15.56 -7.71 1.45
N GLY A 101 -15.42 -7.38 2.72
CA GLY A 101 -15.89 -8.23 3.79
C GLY A 101 -15.15 -7.99 5.09
N VAL A 102 -14.71 -9.08 5.71
CA VAL A 102 -13.95 -9.07 6.96
C VAL A 102 -12.74 -9.98 6.81
N VAL A 103 -11.58 -9.49 7.24
CA VAL A 103 -10.34 -10.25 7.34
C VAL A 103 -9.87 -10.29 8.79
N GLN A 104 -9.14 -11.36 9.15
CA GLN A 104 -8.46 -11.44 10.44
C GLN A 104 -7.11 -10.72 10.35
N PHE A 105 -6.81 -9.87 11.33
CA PHE A 105 -5.60 -9.04 11.33
C PHE A 105 -4.84 -9.24 12.65
N ALA A 106 -3.58 -9.66 12.54
CA ALA A 106 -2.67 -9.73 13.68
C ALA A 106 -2.09 -8.33 13.92
N ILE A 107 -2.37 -7.76 15.10
CA ILE A 107 -1.79 -6.48 15.52
C ILE A 107 -0.57 -6.75 16.39
N ASP A 108 0.56 -6.16 16.00
CA ASP A 108 1.74 -6.07 16.85
C ASP A 108 1.80 -4.66 17.46
N GLU A 109 1.60 -4.58 18.78
CA GLU A 109 1.56 -3.29 19.49
C GLU A 109 2.95 -2.65 19.67
N GLU A 110 4.02 -3.45 19.65
CA GLU A 110 5.39 -2.97 19.82
C GLU A 110 6.00 -2.55 18.47
N GLN A 111 5.66 -3.29 17.42
CA GLN A 111 6.16 -3.09 16.07
C GLN A 111 4.99 -2.97 15.12
N SER A 112 4.38 -1.79 15.03
CA SER A 112 3.19 -1.58 14.18
C SER A 112 3.34 -2.10 12.75
N GLY A 113 4.55 -1.97 12.18
CA GLY A 113 4.87 -2.49 10.86
C GLY A 113 5.07 -4.01 10.78
N ALA A 114 4.88 -4.79 11.83
CA ALA A 114 4.79 -6.25 11.74
C ALA A 114 3.34 -6.74 11.71
N SER A 115 2.37 -5.82 11.83
CA SER A 115 0.95 -6.14 11.74
C SER A 115 0.57 -6.54 10.32
N HIS A 116 -0.25 -7.59 10.17
CA HIS A 116 -0.58 -8.19 8.89
C HIS A 116 -1.90 -8.95 8.93
N ILE A 117 -2.50 -9.20 7.76
CA ILE A 117 -3.64 -10.13 7.65
C ILE A 117 -3.14 -11.54 7.99
N CYS A 118 -3.83 -12.22 8.90
CA CYS A 118 -3.53 -13.58 9.32
C CYS A 118 -4.72 -14.51 9.03
N PRO A 119 -4.51 -15.84 8.95
CA PRO A 119 -5.60 -16.78 8.66
C PRO A 119 -6.57 -16.94 9.85
N GLU A 120 -6.06 -16.95 11.08
CA GLU A 120 -6.85 -17.23 12.28
C GLU A 120 -6.34 -16.44 13.50
N ASN A 121 -7.18 -16.35 14.54
CA ASN A 121 -6.87 -15.71 15.84
C ASN A 121 -6.46 -14.24 15.77
N GLY A 122 -6.76 -13.56 14.66
CA GLY A 122 -6.62 -12.12 14.53
C GLY A 122 -7.80 -11.35 15.12
N VAL A 123 -7.69 -10.03 15.05
CA VAL A 123 -8.81 -9.13 15.29
C VAL A 123 -9.54 -8.91 13.95
N PRO A 124 -10.87 -8.98 13.90
CA PRO A 124 -11.61 -8.77 12.65
C PRO A 124 -11.58 -7.30 12.23
N PHE A 125 -11.22 -7.05 10.97
CA PHE A 125 -11.28 -5.73 10.34
C PHE A 125 -12.06 -5.78 9.03
N PRO A 126 -12.76 -4.69 8.67
CA PRO A 126 -13.37 -4.59 7.36
C PRO A 126 -12.28 -4.67 6.28
N SER A 127 -12.58 -5.36 5.20
CA SER A 127 -11.74 -5.42 4.00
C SER A 127 -12.42 -4.79 2.80
N ILE A 128 -11.61 -4.30 1.88
CA ILE A 128 -12.04 -3.70 0.61
C ILE A 128 -11.13 -4.12 -0.54
N SER A 129 -11.70 -4.36 -1.72
CA SER A 129 -10.94 -4.49 -2.97
C SER A 129 -10.65 -3.10 -3.56
N LEU A 130 -9.50 -2.93 -4.21
CA LEU A 130 -9.18 -1.65 -4.86
C LEU A 130 -10.08 -1.37 -6.06
N ASP A 131 -10.51 -2.39 -6.80
CA ASP A 131 -11.44 -2.25 -7.92
C ASP A 131 -12.79 -1.71 -7.43
N ASP A 132 -13.34 -2.25 -6.33
CA ASP A 132 -14.58 -1.71 -5.74
C ASP A 132 -14.38 -0.31 -5.16
N TYR A 133 -13.22 -0.05 -4.54
CA TYR A 133 -12.90 1.29 -4.05
C TYR A 133 -12.91 2.32 -5.17
N LEU A 134 -12.28 2.01 -6.31
CA LEU A 134 -12.23 2.89 -7.48
C LEU A 134 -13.63 3.13 -8.03
N LYS A 135 -14.42 2.06 -8.21
CA LYS A 135 -15.80 2.14 -8.70
C LYS A 135 -16.69 2.97 -7.78
N LYS A 136 -16.64 2.71 -6.47
CA LYS A 136 -17.46 3.40 -5.46
C LYS A 136 -17.17 4.89 -5.39
N ASN A 137 -15.91 5.29 -5.59
CA ASN A 137 -15.48 6.69 -5.52
C ASN A 137 -15.43 7.36 -6.92
N ALA A 138 -15.88 6.67 -7.97
CA ALA A 138 -15.83 7.14 -9.36
C ALA A 138 -14.42 7.63 -9.78
N LEU A 139 -13.38 6.91 -9.36
CA LEU A 139 -11.99 7.23 -9.65
C LEU A 139 -11.54 6.54 -10.93
N PRO A 140 -11.21 7.29 -12.01
CA PRO A 140 -10.88 6.70 -13.29
C PRO A 140 -9.46 6.13 -13.36
N GLU A 141 -8.57 6.56 -12.47
CA GLU A 141 -7.18 6.11 -12.47
C GLU A 141 -6.49 6.26 -11.10
N VAL A 142 -5.40 5.50 -10.94
CA VAL A 142 -4.43 5.62 -9.85
C VAL A 142 -3.07 5.92 -10.46
N THR A 143 -2.54 7.10 -10.17
CA THR A 143 -1.24 7.55 -10.69
C THR A 143 -0.11 6.72 -10.10
N LEU A 144 -0.18 6.45 -8.80
CA LEU A 144 0.79 5.62 -8.09
C LEU A 144 0.09 4.81 -7.01
N LEU A 145 0.23 3.50 -7.08
CA LEU A 145 -0.16 2.56 -6.03
C LEU A 145 1.09 2.12 -5.26
N LYS A 146 1.15 2.42 -3.97
CA LYS A 146 2.12 1.85 -3.05
C LYS A 146 1.48 0.71 -2.26
N LEU A 147 2.16 -0.43 -2.18
CA LEU A 147 1.77 -1.60 -1.40
C LEU A 147 2.89 -2.01 -0.44
N ASP A 148 2.59 -1.99 0.86
CA ASP A 148 3.46 -2.49 1.94
C ASP A 148 2.54 -3.05 3.02
N VAL A 149 2.14 -4.32 2.88
CA VAL A 149 1.13 -4.98 3.72
C VAL A 149 1.65 -6.30 4.31
N GLU A 150 2.98 -6.36 4.47
CA GLU A 150 3.73 -7.41 5.15
C GLU A 150 3.34 -8.84 4.73
N GLY A 151 3.25 -9.07 3.42
CA GLY A 151 3.02 -10.39 2.82
C GLY A 151 1.69 -10.57 2.11
N HIS A 152 0.75 -9.63 2.27
CA HIS A 152 -0.57 -9.68 1.59
C HIS A 152 -0.58 -8.97 0.23
N GLU A 153 0.58 -8.61 -0.33
CA GLU A 153 0.66 -7.74 -1.52
C GLU A 153 0.03 -8.39 -2.76
N LEU A 154 0.25 -9.70 -2.97
CA LEU A 154 -0.32 -10.40 -4.13
C LEU A 154 -1.84 -10.48 -4.06
N THR A 155 -2.39 -10.72 -2.86
CA THR A 155 -3.83 -10.77 -2.65
C THR A 155 -4.45 -9.38 -2.83
N ALA A 156 -3.82 -8.33 -2.30
CA ALA A 156 -4.22 -6.95 -2.56
C ALA A 156 -4.20 -6.60 -4.06
N LEU A 157 -3.20 -7.09 -4.82
CA LEU A 157 -3.15 -6.91 -6.28
C LEU A 157 -4.25 -7.67 -7.02
N ARG A 158 -4.70 -8.83 -6.52
CA ARG A 158 -5.87 -9.53 -7.07
C ARG A 158 -7.16 -8.73 -6.89
N GLY A 159 -7.29 -7.98 -5.80
CA GLY A 159 -8.38 -7.02 -5.60
C GLY A 159 -8.26 -5.75 -6.43
N ALA A 160 -7.23 -5.63 -7.26
CA ALA A 160 -7.00 -4.52 -8.19
C ALA A 160 -6.88 -5.04 -9.64
N ALA A 161 -7.30 -6.27 -9.91
CA ALA A 161 -7.03 -6.96 -11.16
C ALA A 161 -7.66 -6.22 -12.35
N GLU A 162 -8.88 -5.71 -12.21
CA GLU A 162 -9.56 -4.97 -13.29
C GLU A 162 -8.85 -3.65 -13.57
N ALA A 163 -8.49 -2.90 -12.52
CA ALA A 163 -7.77 -1.64 -12.64
C ALA A 163 -6.34 -1.81 -13.22
N LEU A 164 -5.68 -2.94 -12.94
CA LEU A 164 -4.39 -3.27 -13.53
C LEU A 164 -4.56 -3.61 -15.02
N GLN A 165 -5.49 -4.50 -15.38
CA GLN A 165 -5.73 -4.93 -16.77
C GLN A 165 -6.17 -3.76 -17.67
N SER A 166 -7.05 -2.90 -17.15
CA SER A 166 -7.53 -1.71 -17.85
C SER A 166 -6.53 -0.54 -17.87
N HIS A 167 -5.35 -0.70 -17.25
CA HIS A 167 -4.34 0.35 -17.14
C HIS A 167 -4.83 1.60 -16.40
N ALA A 168 -5.84 1.46 -15.54
CA ALA A 168 -6.25 2.52 -14.61
C ALA A 168 -5.16 2.79 -13.58
N ILE A 169 -4.43 1.76 -13.13
CA ILE A 169 -3.23 1.93 -12.29
C ILE A 169 -2.00 2.17 -13.18
N LYS A 170 -1.41 3.37 -13.10
CA LYS A 170 -0.30 3.78 -13.98
C LYS A 170 1.05 3.24 -13.51
N ALA A 171 1.27 3.23 -12.19
CA ALA A 171 2.50 2.76 -11.58
C ALA A 171 2.24 2.03 -10.25
N VAL A 172 3.02 0.98 -9.99
CA VAL A 172 2.98 0.22 -8.74
C VAL A 172 4.38 0.20 -8.11
N TYR A 173 4.43 0.56 -6.83
CA TYR A 173 5.62 0.47 -5.98
C TYR A 173 5.30 -0.45 -4.80
N LEU A 174 5.88 -1.64 -4.77
CA LEU A 174 5.57 -2.61 -3.73
C LEU A 174 6.82 -3.11 -3.00
N GLU A 175 6.69 -3.29 -1.69
CA GLU A 175 7.66 -4.00 -0.88
C GLU A 175 7.39 -5.49 -1.00
N TYR A 176 8.44 -6.28 -1.15
CA TYR A 176 8.31 -7.72 -1.28
C TYR A 176 9.44 -8.43 -0.54
N PHE A 177 9.07 -9.39 0.32
CA PHE A 177 10.02 -10.33 0.91
C PHE A 177 9.73 -11.78 0.51
N GLU A 178 10.79 -12.43 0.03
CA GLU A 178 10.77 -13.84 -0.37
C GLU A 178 10.48 -14.82 0.77
N LYS A 179 10.72 -14.42 2.03
CA LYS A 179 10.35 -15.23 3.20
C LYS A 179 8.83 -15.27 3.42
N TRP A 180 8.11 -14.21 3.06
CA TRP A 180 6.66 -14.11 3.25
C TRP A 180 5.87 -14.81 2.16
N LEU A 181 6.42 -15.01 0.95
CA LEU A 181 5.77 -15.88 -0.05
C LEU A 181 5.60 -17.30 0.43
N ARG A 182 6.55 -17.83 1.20
CA ARG A 182 6.41 -19.18 1.77
C ARG A 182 5.28 -19.29 2.78
N ARG A 183 4.80 -18.16 3.33
CA ARG A 183 3.65 -18.13 4.24
C ARG A 183 2.31 -18.14 3.51
N ILE A 184 2.27 -17.74 2.23
CA ILE A 184 0.99 -17.60 1.51
C ILE A 184 0.94 -18.45 0.24
N GLN A 185 1.82 -18.33 -0.78
CA GLN A 185 1.84 -19.18 -1.99
C GLN A 185 3.19 -19.15 -2.76
N PRO A 186 3.51 -20.12 -3.64
CA PRO A 186 4.82 -20.22 -4.29
C PRO A 186 5.15 -19.06 -5.24
N PRO A 187 6.43 -18.83 -5.58
CA PRO A 187 6.89 -17.74 -6.46
C PRO A 187 6.26 -17.70 -7.87
N GLU A 188 5.67 -18.81 -8.32
CA GLU A 188 4.99 -18.94 -9.61
C GLU A 188 3.79 -18.01 -9.79
N HIS A 189 3.17 -17.53 -8.71
CA HIS A 189 2.10 -16.52 -8.81
C HIS A 189 2.58 -15.13 -9.25
N LEU A 190 3.89 -14.85 -9.22
CA LEU A 190 4.43 -13.67 -9.89
C LEU A 190 4.36 -13.80 -11.42
N LEU A 191 4.21 -15.01 -11.97
CA LEU A 191 3.93 -15.20 -13.41
C LEU A 191 2.53 -14.72 -13.77
N TRP A 192 1.54 -14.84 -12.87
CA TRP A 192 0.22 -14.26 -13.09
C TRP A 192 0.30 -12.74 -13.23
N LEU A 193 1.16 -12.06 -12.46
CA LEU A 193 1.37 -10.62 -12.66
C LEU A 193 1.81 -10.33 -14.09
N ARG A 194 2.65 -11.16 -14.71
CA ARG A 194 3.05 -10.99 -16.13
C ARG A 194 1.88 -11.09 -17.11
N SER A 195 0.78 -11.78 -16.76
CA SER A 195 -0.42 -11.86 -17.61
C SER A 195 -1.31 -10.62 -17.53
N LEU A 196 -1.05 -9.72 -16.57
CA LEU A 196 -1.76 -8.44 -16.42
C LEU A 196 -1.07 -7.28 -17.16
N PHE A 197 0.07 -7.54 -17.81
CA PHE A 197 0.83 -6.58 -18.64
C PHE A 197 0.97 -7.12 -20.06
#